data_AF-A0A0S6US54-F1
#
_entry.id   AF-A0A0S6US54-F1
#
_cell.length_a   1.000
_cell.length_b   1.000
_cell.length_c   1.000
_cell.angle_alpha   90.00
_cell.angle_beta   90.00
_cell.angle_gamma   90.00
#
_symmetry.space_group_name_H-M   'P 1'
#
loop_
_entity.id
_entity.type
_entity.pdbx_description
1 polymer ?
#
loop_
_entity_poly.entity_id
_entity_poly.type
_entity_poly.pdbx_seq_one_letter_code
_entity_poly.pdbx_strand_id
1 'polypeptide(L)' 'MMPKTLVEFRAQNLRLLERLCPDDPRYIAAWLKQFDEQNGITPKAGPKSGKNRQTAPPRSKTASPARTRSAPSVAPR' A
#
# COMPACT_ATOMS: atom_id res chain seq x y z
N MET A 1 24.86 9.95 -10.24
CA MET A 1 25.50 9.08 -11.24
C MET A 1 25.98 7.85 -10.48
N MET A 2 25.43 6.67 -10.74
CA MET A 2 25.88 5.47 -10.02
C MET A 2 27.32 5.16 -10.44
N PRO A 3 28.25 4.89 -9.50
CA PRO A 3 29.60 4.49 -9.87
C PRO A 3 29.50 3.23 -10.73
N LYS A 4 30.23 3.19 -11.85
CA LYS A 4 30.16 2.11 -12.86
C LYS A 4 30.25 0.70 -12.24
N THR A 5 30.97 0.60 -11.13
CA THR A 5 31.16 -0.62 -10.33
C THR A 5 29.88 -1.17 -9.70
N LEU A 6 28.94 -0.34 -9.25
CA LEU A 6 27.71 -0.81 -8.60
C LEU A 6 26.74 -1.45 -9.59
N VAL A 7 26.63 -0.87 -10.78
CA VAL A 7 25.77 -1.37 -11.86
C VAL A 7 26.32 -2.68 -12.41
N GLU A 8 27.64 -2.76 -12.60
CA GLU A 8 28.32 -4.00 -13.00
C GLU A 8 28.16 -5.10 -11.96
N PHE A 9 28.33 -4.78 -10.67
CA PHE A 9 28.14 -5.73 -9.58
C PHE A 9 26.70 -6.26 -9.52
N ARG A 10 25.70 -5.38 -9.69
CA ARG A 10 24.29 -5.78 -9.76
C ARG A 10 24.02 -6.75 -10.90
N ALA A 11 24.56 -6.48 -12.10
CA ALA A 11 24.37 -7.32 -13.27
C ALA A 11 25.05 -8.70 -13.13
N GLN A 12 26.25 -8.74 -12.53
CA GLN A 12 26.96 -10.00 -12.28
C GLN A 12 26.21 -10.88 -11.27
N ASN A 13 25.73 -10.29 -10.17
CA ASN A 13 24.96 -11.02 -9.17
C ASN A 13 23.61 -11.50 -9.72
N LEU A 14 22.93 -10.71 -10.56
CA LEU A 14 21.70 -11.15 -11.20
C LEU A 14 21.92 -12.43 -12.02
N ARG A 15 22.95 -12.45 -12.88
CA ARG A 15 23.31 -13.63 -13.68
C ARG A 15 23.69 -14.84 -12.82
N LEU A 16 24.29 -14.60 -11.66
CA LEU A 16 24.62 -15.66 -10.71
C LEU A 16 23.35 -16.23 -10.05
N LEU A 17 22.43 -15.37 -9.61
CA LEU A 17 21.18 -15.76 -8.99
C LEU A 17 20.26 -16.51 -9.96
N GLU A 18 20.20 -16.11 -11.23
CA GLU A 18 19.48 -16.84 -12.28
C GLU A 18 20.00 -18.27 -12.48
N ARG A 19 21.30 -18.51 -12.22
CA ARG A 19 21.91 -19.84 -12.31
C ARG A 19 21.71 -20.67 -11.05
N LEU A 20 21.74 -20.04 -9.88
CA LEU A 20 21.62 -20.73 -8.58
C LEU A 20 20.16 -21.02 -8.22
N CYS A 21 19.24 -20.14 -8.58
CA CYS A 21 17.83 -20.18 -8.21
C CYS A 21 16.92 -19.94 -9.43
N PRO A 22 17.01 -20.76 -10.49
CA PRO A 22 16.18 -20.57 -11.68
C PRO A 22 14.68 -20.70 -11.38
N ASP A 23 14.32 -21.51 -10.38
CA ASP A 23 12.93 -21.80 -10.00
C ASP A 23 12.32 -20.78 -9.03
N ASP A 24 13.11 -19.82 -8.52
CA ASP A 24 12.63 -18.81 -7.56
C ASP A 24 12.85 -17.38 -8.06
N PRO A 25 12.06 -16.93 -9.05
CA PRO A 25 12.11 -15.55 -9.51
C PRO A 25 11.67 -14.53 -8.45
N ARG A 26 10.93 -14.98 -7.41
CA ARG A 26 10.49 -14.10 -6.31
C ARG A 26 11.67 -13.73 -5.42
N TYR A 27 12.54 -14.69 -5.13
CA TYR A 27 13.78 -14.45 -4.42
C TYR A 27 14.69 -13.48 -5.16
N ILE A 28 14.87 -13.66 -6.48
CA ILE A 28 15.68 -12.75 -7.32
C ILE A 28 15.13 -11.32 -7.28
N ALA A 29 13.81 -11.16 -7.38
CA ALA A 29 13.16 -9.86 -7.29
C ALA A 29 13.32 -9.20 -5.91
N ALA A 30 13.20 -9.98 -4.83
CA ALA A 30 13.41 -9.49 -3.47
C ALA A 30 14.86 -9.04 -3.24
N TRP A 31 15.83 -9.83 -3.74
CA TRP A 31 17.25 -9.50 -3.68
C TRP A 31 17.57 -8.20 -4.42
N LEU A 32 17.06 -8.04 -5.64
CA LEU A 32 17.25 -6.82 -6.43
C LEU A 32 16.67 -5.59 -5.72
N LYS A 33 15.47 -5.72 -5.15
CA LYS A 33 14.83 -4.64 -4.40
C LYS A 33 15.68 -4.23 -3.19
N GLN A 34 16.17 -5.20 -2.42
CA GLN A 34 17.01 -4.92 -1.25
C GLN A 34 18.36 -4.30 -1.64
N PHE A 35 18.99 -4.80 -2.71
CA PHE A 35 20.21 -4.23 -3.26
C PHE A 35 20.01 -2.77 -3.69
N ASP A 36 18.91 -2.49 -4.39
CA ASP A 36 18.58 -1.16 -4.87
C ASP A 36 18.30 -0.18 -3.69
N GLU A 37 17.59 -0.64 -2.65
CA GLU A 37 17.34 0.14 -1.42
C GLU A 37 18.63 0.45 -0.64
N GLN A 38 19.51 -0.54 -0.45
CA GLN A 38 20.78 -0.36 0.27
C GLN A 38 21.74 0.62 -0.42
N ASN A 39 21.70 0.67 -1.75
CA ASN A 39 22.57 1.52 -2.54
C ASN A 39 21.93 2.88 -2.87
N GLY A 40 20.75 3.18 -2.34
CA GLY A 40 20.01 4.40 -2.66
C GLY A 40 19.64 4.49 -4.14
N ILE A 41 19.62 3.36 -4.85
CA ILE A 41 19.08 3.20 -6.21
C ILE A 41 17.57 3.11 -6.04
N THR A 42 16.96 4.12 -5.43
CA THR A 42 15.51 4.12 -5.26
C THR A 42 14.94 4.12 -6.68
N PRO A 43 14.16 3.09 -7.10
CA PRO A 43 13.33 3.28 -8.27
C PRO A 43 12.50 4.50 -7.94
N LYS A 44 12.52 5.55 -8.78
CA LYS A 44 11.63 6.69 -8.63
C LYS A 44 10.24 6.12 -8.41
N ALA A 45 9.83 6.05 -7.15
CA ALA A 45 8.49 5.67 -6.80
C ALA A 45 7.66 6.71 -7.54
N GLY A 46 6.79 6.25 -8.43
CA GLY A 46 5.74 7.09 -8.96
C GLY A 46 5.17 7.93 -7.81
N PRO A 47 4.86 9.21 -8.07
CA PRO A 47 4.61 10.19 -7.03
C PRO A 47 3.74 9.57 -5.95
N LYS A 48 4.20 9.71 -4.70
CA LYS A 48 3.44 9.40 -3.48
C LYS A 48 1.97 9.53 -3.79
N SER A 49 1.21 8.42 -3.78
CA SER A 49 -0.24 8.47 -3.72
C SER A 49 -0.57 9.04 -2.34
N GLY A 50 -0.44 10.34 -2.22
CA GLY A 50 -0.94 11.14 -1.13
C GLY A 50 -2.44 11.09 -1.21
N LYS A 51 -3.03 9.99 -0.75
CA LYS A 51 -4.41 10.02 -0.26
C LYS A 51 -4.38 10.17 1.25
N ASN A 52 -3.73 11.24 1.69
CA ASN A 52 -3.89 11.80 3.02
C ASN A 52 -4.67 13.10 2.88
N ARG A 53 -5.97 12.98 2.57
CA ARG A 53 -6.94 14.08 2.69
C ARG A 53 -8.37 13.52 2.70
N GLN A 54 -8.74 12.87 3.81
CA GLN A 54 -10.13 12.91 4.25
C GLN A 54 -10.18 13.73 5.53
N THR A 55 -10.12 15.04 5.31
CA THR A 55 -10.69 16.08 6.16
C THR A 55 -12.12 15.71 6.56
N ALA A 56 -12.39 15.58 7.85
CA ALA A 56 -13.72 15.86 8.42
C ALA A 56 -14.04 17.37 8.28
N PRO A 57 -15.28 17.87 8.48
CA PRO A 57 -16.64 17.29 8.41
C PRO A 57 -17.52 18.06 7.37
N PRO A 58 -18.86 17.87 7.29
CA PRO A 58 -19.68 18.90 7.96
C PRO A 58 -20.91 18.35 8.69
N ARG A 59 -21.23 19.08 9.74
CA ARG A 59 -22.36 18.94 10.66
C ARG A 59 -23.66 19.27 9.91
N SER A 60 -24.31 18.27 9.32
CA SER A 60 -25.66 18.45 8.76
C SER A 60 -26.69 18.54 9.87
N LYS A 61 -26.95 19.79 10.32
CA LYS A 61 -28.24 20.17 10.90
C LYS A 61 -29.31 19.92 9.84
N THR A 62 -30.19 18.96 10.08
CA THR A 62 -31.54 19.00 9.50
C THR A 62 -32.50 18.57 10.58
N ALA A 63 -33.29 19.55 10.99
CA ALA A 63 -34.29 19.46 12.03
C ALA A 63 -35.57 18.81 11.49
N SER A 64 -36.33 18.24 12.43
CA SER A 64 -37.80 18.09 12.47
C SER A 64 -38.34 16.68 12.18
N PRO A 65 -39.53 16.32 12.72
CA PRO A 65 -40.07 16.63 14.05
C PRO A 65 -40.68 15.39 14.75
N ALA A 66 -40.85 15.49 16.07
CA ALA A 66 -41.60 14.51 16.87
C ALA A 66 -43.13 14.72 16.74
N ARG A 67 -43.89 13.63 16.51
CA ARG A 67 -45.30 13.34 16.88
C ARG A 67 -45.82 12.22 15.95
N THR A 68 -46.58 11.20 16.33
CA THR A 68 -47.63 11.03 17.36
C THR A 68 -47.86 9.52 17.50
N ARG A 69 -47.82 8.92 18.70
CA ARG A 69 -48.97 8.50 19.52
C ARG A 69 -49.94 7.47 18.90
N SER A 70 -50.00 6.32 19.60
CA SER A 70 -51.11 5.35 19.80
C SER A 70 -51.32 4.20 18.82
N ALA A 71 -51.23 2.97 19.34
CA ALA A 71 -52.35 2.02 19.38
C ALA A 71 -52.04 0.78 20.27
N PRO A 72 -53.08 0.10 20.83
CA PRO A 72 -53.02 -0.75 22.02
C PRO A 72 -52.88 -2.24 21.68
N SER A 73 -52.66 -3.09 22.69
CA SER A 73 -53.61 -4.17 23.04
C SER A 73 -53.00 -5.17 24.04
N VAL A 74 -53.70 -5.27 25.17
CA VAL A 74 -53.88 -6.37 26.15
C VAL A 74 -53.34 -7.77 25.79
N ALA A 75 -52.79 -8.42 26.84
CA ALA A 75 -52.34 -9.81 27.00
C ALA A 75 -53.41 -10.90 26.70
N PRO A 76 -53.04 -12.20 26.67
CA PRO A 76 -53.12 -13.05 27.88
C PRO A 76 -51.97 -14.10 27.92
N ARG A 77 -51.66 -14.87 28.97
CA ARG A 77 -52.35 -15.32 30.19
C ARG A 77 -51.30 -15.86 31.16
#